data_AF-A0A0K8REA2-F1
#
_entry.id   AF-A0A0K8REA2-F1
#
_cell.length_a   1.000
_cell.length_b   1.000
_cell.length_c   1.000
_cell.angle_alpha   90.00
_cell.angle_beta   90.00
_cell.angle_gamma   90.00
#
_symmetry.space_group_name_H-M   'P 1'
#
loop_
_entity.id
_entity.type
_entity.pdbx_description
1 polymer ?
#
loop_
_entity_poly.entity_id
_entity_poly.type
_entity_poly.pdbx_seq_one_letter_code
_entity_poly.pdbx_strand_id
1 'polypeptide(L)'
;MFRGFKKSNYLSLGSMMQKMMQFIIVVCFVILACRALSYDALPNRCFPPEEDPRCRAYIGRYFYNTSTRVCEKVYGCWGGDYGYRKEGRCNRLCKVN
;
A
#
# COMPACT_ATOMS: atom_id res chain seq x y z
N MET A 1 -30.95 -57.82 -19.71
CA MET A 1 -31.75 -56.85 -18.92
C MET A 1 -30.78 -56.10 -18.01
N PHE A 2 -30.35 -54.90 -18.42
CA PHE A 2 -29.33 -54.12 -17.70
C PHE A 2 -29.94 -53.52 -16.43
N ARG A 3 -29.48 -53.96 -15.26
CA ARG A 3 -29.83 -53.34 -13.97
C ARG A 3 -29.10 -51.99 -13.88
N GLY A 4 -29.88 -50.92 -13.72
CA GLY A 4 -29.42 -49.53 -13.77
C GLY A 4 -28.40 -49.18 -12.69
N PHE A 5 -27.35 -48.47 -13.09
CA PHE A 5 -26.46 -47.75 -12.20
C PHE A 5 -27.23 -46.58 -11.56
N LYS A 6 -27.43 -46.61 -10.24
CA LYS A 6 -27.78 -45.42 -9.47
C LYS A 6 -26.61 -44.43 -9.59
N LYS A 7 -26.76 -43.35 -10.37
CA LYS A 7 -25.86 -42.19 -10.32
C LYS A 7 -25.97 -41.59 -8.92
N SER A 8 -24.94 -41.83 -8.12
CA SER A 8 -24.89 -41.43 -6.71
C SER A 8 -24.75 -39.90 -6.59
N ASN A 9 -25.45 -39.32 -5.62
CA ASN A 9 -25.56 -37.87 -5.38
C ASN A 9 -24.23 -37.14 -5.05
N TYR A 10 -23.11 -37.87 -4.95
CA TYR A 10 -21.76 -37.32 -4.74
C TYR A 10 -21.29 -36.35 -5.85
N LEU A 11 -21.81 -36.48 -7.07
CA LEU A 11 -21.47 -35.57 -8.17
C LEU A 11 -22.02 -34.14 -7.94
N SER A 12 -23.11 -34.02 -7.18
CA SER A 12 -23.69 -32.73 -6.76
C SER A 12 -22.96 -32.10 -5.56
N LEU A 13 -22.49 -32.92 -4.61
CA LEU A 13 -21.70 -32.48 -3.45
C LEU A 13 -20.32 -31.97 -3.88
N GLY A 14 -19.67 -32.65 -4.83
CA GLY A 14 -18.43 -32.18 -5.45
C GLY A 14 -18.62 -30.86 -6.20
N SER A 15 -19.75 -30.67 -6.87
CA SER A 15 -20.06 -29.39 -7.54
C SER A 15 -20.28 -28.24 -6.55
N MET A 16 -20.91 -28.50 -5.40
CA MET A 16 -21.15 -27.50 -4.35
C MET A 16 -19.84 -27.12 -3.63
N MET A 17 -19.00 -28.10 -3.29
CA MET A 17 -17.68 -27.86 -2.71
C MET A 17 -16.74 -27.13 -3.68
N GLN A 18 -16.86 -27.37 -4.98
CA GLN A 18 -16.10 -26.66 -6.00
C GLN A 18 -16.55 -25.21 -6.15
N LYS A 19 -17.86 -24.92 -6.07
CA LYS A 19 -18.37 -23.56 -6.02
C LYS A 19 -17.90 -22.84 -4.76
N MET A 20 -17.90 -23.52 -3.62
CA MET A 20 -17.41 -22.98 -2.35
C MET A 20 -15.91 -22.65 -2.40
N MET A 21 -15.06 -23.54 -2.93
CA MET A 21 -13.63 -23.26 -3.14
C MET A 21 -13.42 -22.07 -4.08
N GLN A 22 -14.20 -21.97 -5.16
CA GLN A 22 -14.14 -20.82 -6.08
C GLN A 22 -14.49 -19.51 -5.37
N PHE A 23 -15.54 -19.49 -4.54
CA PHE A 23 -15.89 -18.33 -3.72
C PHE A 23 -14.76 -17.92 -2.78
N ILE A 24 -14.14 -18.90 -2.09
CA ILE A 24 -13.02 -18.64 -1.19
C ILE A 24 -11.84 -18.05 -1.96
N ILE A 25 -11.48 -18.61 -3.11
CA ILE A 25 -10.38 -18.12 -3.95
C ILE A 25 -10.65 -16.68 -4.40
N VAL A 26 -11.88 -16.39 -4.87
CA VAL A 26 -12.27 -15.03 -5.29
C VAL A 26 -12.22 -14.06 -4.11
N VAL A 27 -12.76 -14.43 -2.95
CA VAL A 27 -12.73 -13.61 -1.74
C VAL A 27 -11.29 -13.34 -1.28
N CYS A 28 -10.44 -14.36 -1.24
CA CYS A 28 -9.03 -14.22 -0.90
C CYS A 28 -8.31 -13.30 -1.90
N PHE A 29 -8.56 -13.45 -3.19
CA PHE A 29 -7.98 -12.60 -4.23
C PHE A 29 -8.42 -11.13 -4.08
N VAL A 30 -9.71 -10.89 -3.83
CA VAL A 30 -10.25 -9.55 -3.57
C VAL A 30 -9.61 -8.95 -2.31
N ILE A 31 -9.51 -9.71 -1.21
CA ILE A 31 -8.87 -9.25 0.03
C ILE A 31 -7.40 -8.90 -0.22
N LEU A 32 -6.64 -9.75 -0.92
CA LEU A 32 -5.24 -9.51 -1.24
C LEU A 32 -5.06 -8.29 -2.17
N ALA A 33 -5.93 -8.14 -3.18
CA ALA A 33 -5.92 -6.98 -4.07
C ALA A 33 -6.25 -5.69 -3.31
N CYS A 34 -7.26 -5.69 -2.44
CA CYS A 34 -7.56 -4.54 -1.58
C CYS A 34 -6.37 -4.19 -0.68
N ARG A 35 -5.72 -5.17 -0.04
CA ARG A 35 -4.53 -4.94 0.80
C ARG A 35 -3.38 -4.32 -0.01
N ALA A 36 -3.18 -4.77 -1.25
CA ALA A 36 -2.14 -4.24 -2.13
C ALA A 36 -2.46 -2.82 -2.64
N LEU A 37 -3.74 -2.54 -2.90
CA LEU A 37 -4.21 -1.22 -3.34
C LEU A 37 -4.28 -0.20 -2.21
N SER A 38 -4.53 -0.63 -0.97
CA SER A 38 -4.65 0.23 0.21
C SER A 38 -3.33 0.46 0.96
N TYR A 39 -2.19 0.09 0.36
CA TYR A 39 -0.86 0.41 0.90
C TYR A 39 -0.52 1.89 0.64
N ASP A 40 -1.43 2.81 0.95
CA ASP A 40 -1.26 4.25 0.84
C ASP A 40 -0.50 4.82 2.06
N ALA A 41 0.57 4.13 2.46
CA ALA A 41 1.54 4.76 3.33
C ALA A 41 2.36 5.73 2.47
N LEU A 42 2.26 7.03 2.75
CA LEU A 42 3.09 8.03 2.11
C LEU A 42 4.56 7.58 2.12
N PRO A 43 5.31 7.79 1.02
CA PRO A 43 6.69 7.37 0.97
C PRO A 43 7.49 8.06 2.08
N ASN A 44 8.43 7.34 2.72
CA ASN A 44 9.24 7.85 3.84
C ASN A 44 9.92 9.18 3.53
N ARG A 45 10.21 9.47 2.26
CA ARG A 45 10.81 10.72 1.79
C ARG A 45 9.93 11.96 2.04
N CYS A 46 8.63 11.77 2.28
CA CYS A 46 7.70 12.82 2.64
C CYS A 46 7.93 13.36 4.05
N PHE A 47 8.58 12.59 4.92
CA PHE A 47 8.77 12.96 6.32
C PHE A 47 10.25 13.17 6.63
N PRO A 48 10.59 14.19 7.45
CA PRO A 48 11.97 14.37 7.89
C PRO A 48 12.33 13.24 8.87
N PRO A 49 13.47 12.58 8.71
CA PRO A 49 13.96 11.65 9.74
C PRO A 49 14.53 12.46 10.91
N GLU A 50 14.88 11.77 12.00
CA GLU A 50 15.59 12.39 13.12
C GLU A 50 16.91 13.03 12.65
N GLU A 51 17.23 14.20 13.19
CA GLU A 51 18.44 14.93 12.84
C GLU A 51 19.64 14.41 13.67
N ASP A 52 20.77 14.14 13.02
CA ASP A 52 21.99 13.74 13.74
C ASP A 52 22.42 14.89 14.68
N PRO A 53 22.65 14.67 15.97
CA PRO A 53 23.07 15.74 16.89
C PRO A 53 24.43 16.37 16.52
N ARG A 54 25.24 15.70 15.69
CA ARG A 54 26.53 16.21 15.16
C ARG A 54 26.38 16.87 13.79
N CYS A 55 25.15 17.05 13.31
CA CYS A 55 24.83 17.69 12.06
C CYS A 55 25.45 19.09 11.99
N ARG A 56 26.29 19.33 10.97
CA ARG A 56 26.88 20.66 10.70
C ARG A 56 26.49 21.24 9.35
N ALA A 57 25.76 20.47 8.54
CA ALA A 57 25.29 20.93 7.24
C ALA A 57 23.92 21.59 7.39
N TYR A 58 23.66 22.57 6.53
CA TYR A 58 22.43 23.37 6.53
C TYR A 58 21.78 23.32 5.14
N ILE A 59 21.26 22.15 4.80
CA ILE A 59 20.69 21.84 3.48
C ILE A 59 19.18 21.86 3.58
N GLY A 60 18.55 22.79 2.86
CA GLY A 60 17.10 22.90 2.81
C GLY A 60 16.45 21.83 1.94
N ARG A 61 15.46 21.12 2.49
CA ARG A 61 14.62 20.13 1.79
C ARG A 61 13.15 20.36 2.13
N TYR A 62 12.28 20.06 1.18
CA TYR A 62 10.83 20.10 1.36
C TYR A 62 10.31 18.76 1.85
N PHE A 63 9.54 18.80 2.93
CA PHE A 63 8.85 17.67 3.54
C PHE A 63 7.37 18.01 3.75
N TYR A 64 6.51 17.01 3.73
CA TYR A 64 5.08 17.20 3.96
C TYR A 64 4.78 17.25 5.45
N ASN A 65 4.15 18.33 5.89
CA ASN A 65 3.66 18.49 7.24
C ASN A 65 2.18 18.08 7.28
N THR A 66 1.86 17.04 8.04
CA THR A 66 0.50 16.49 8.16
C THR A 66 -0.44 17.41 8.94
N SER A 67 0.09 18.26 9.82
CA SER A 67 -0.68 19.19 10.62
C SER A 67 -1.16 20.37 9.78
N THR A 68 -0.27 20.93 8.97
CA THR A 68 -0.56 22.10 8.11
C THR A 68 -1.02 21.69 6.71
N ARG A 69 -0.87 20.41 6.34
CA ARG A 69 -1.17 19.82 5.02
C ARG A 69 -0.45 20.50 3.86
N VAL A 70 0.75 21.02 4.12
CA VAL A 70 1.60 21.67 3.11
C VAL A 70 3.02 21.13 3.14
N CYS A 71 3.73 21.27 2.01
CA CYS A 71 5.15 20.95 1.95
C CYS A 71 5.98 22.13 2.46
N GLU A 72 6.63 21.95 3.60
CA GLU A 72 7.41 22.96 4.28
C GLU A 72 8.91 22.70 4.07
N LYS A 73 9.69 23.78 4.03
CA LYS A 73 11.14 23.71 3.87
C LYS A 73 11.80 23.57 5.24
N VAL A 74 12.43 22.44 5.49
CA VAL A 74 13.19 22.13 6.70
C VAL A 74 14.68 22.09 6.35
N TYR A 75 15.52 22.61 7.23
CA TYR A 75 16.97 22.61 7.05
C TYR A 75 17.61 21.58 7.97
N GLY A 76 18.56 20.83 7.43
CA GLY A 76 19.38 19.87 8.18
C GLY A 76 20.49 19.29 7.31
N CYS A 77 21.05 18.15 7.70
CA CYS A 77 22.15 17.47 6.98
C CYS A 77 21.68 16.31 6.10
N TRP A 78 20.37 16.16 5.90
CA TRP A 78 19.86 15.00 5.19
C TRP A 78 20.32 14.95 3.72
N GLY A 79 20.76 13.75 3.32
CA GLY A 79 21.31 13.47 1.99
C GLY A 79 20.29 13.55 0.86
N GLY A 80 20.68 13.06 -0.32
CA GLY A 80 19.80 12.98 -1.49
C GLY A 80 18.47 12.28 -1.21
N ASP A 81 18.49 11.27 -0.36
CA ASP A 81 17.40 10.30 -0.18
C ASP A 81 16.21 10.81 0.62
N TYR A 82 16.38 11.92 1.35
CA TYR A 82 15.34 12.52 2.17
C TYR A 82 14.83 13.84 1.58
N GLY A 83 13.52 14.03 1.67
CA GLY A 83 12.83 15.22 1.19
C GLY A 83 13.05 15.50 -0.30
N TYR A 84 12.52 16.64 -0.74
CA TYR A 84 12.62 17.08 -2.12
C TYR A 84 13.31 18.43 -2.22
N ARG A 85 14.04 18.68 -3.30
CA ARG A 85 14.66 20.01 -3.54
C ARG A 85 13.66 21.07 -4.00
N LYS A 86 12.54 20.66 -4.58
CA LYS A 86 11.49 21.53 -5.12
C LYS A 86 10.18 21.25 -4.42
N GLU A 87 9.52 22.31 -3.95
CA GLU A 87 8.22 22.24 -3.28
C GLU A 87 7.17 21.54 -4.15
N GLY A 88 7.08 21.91 -5.43
CA GLY A 88 6.12 21.32 -6.37
C GLY A 88 6.29 19.80 -6.55
N ARG A 89 7.49 19.25 -6.34
CA ARG A 89 7.71 17.79 -6.36
C ARG A 89 7.23 17.13 -5.07
N CYS A 90 7.44 17.79 -3.92
CA CYS A 90 6.88 17.34 -2.65
C CYS A 90 5.34 17.35 -2.70
N ASN A 91 4.73 18.46 -3.14
CA ASN A 91 3.27 18.60 -3.21
C ASN A 91 2.63 17.53 -4.11
N ARG A 92 3.27 17.14 -5.22
CA ARG A 92 2.74 16.10 -6.12
C ARG A 92 2.82 14.68 -5.56
N LEU A 93 3.81 14.40 -4.71
CA LEU A 93 4.10 13.03 -4.27
C LEU A 93 3.65 12.74 -2.83
N CYS A 94 3.47 13.79 -2.03
CA CYS A 94 3.21 13.66 -0.60
C CYS A 94 1.91 14.31 -0.14
N LYS A 95 1.30 15.19 -0.94
CA LYS A 95 0.06 15.82 -0.51
C LYS A 95 -1.08 14.83 -0.62
N VAL A 96 -1.74 14.56 0.50
CA VAL A 96 -2.97 13.77 0.55
C VAL A 96 -4.12 14.74 0.32
N ASN A 97 -4.95 14.49 -0.70
CA ASN A 97 -6.09 15.35 -1.02
C ASN A 97 -7.33 14.93 -0.25
#